data_AF-A0A0E3QPT3-F1
#
_entry.id   AF-A0A0E3QPT3-F1
#
_cell.length_a   1.000
_cell.length_b   1.000
_cell.length_c   1.000
_cell.angle_alpha   90.00
_cell.angle_beta   90.00
_cell.angle_gamma   90.00
#
_symmetry.space_group_name_H-M   'P 1'
#
loop_
_entity.id
_entity.type
_entity.pdbx_description
1 polymer ?
#
loop_
_entity_poly.entity_id
_entity_poly.type
_entity_poly.pdbx_seq_one_letter_code
_entity_poly.pdbx_strand_id
1 'polypeptide(L)'
;MNQELILENLNGFEFEELIADIFRKKGFKNVVVTQRTNDGGKDIIMDEVSPYGEIIKAVVECKHHKNGIGRPVVQKLHSAVSTLEYSGKKKGYIVSSSTFTDTAVDYVEKVNKQSNNLVLELIDGKKLKEIACDLGVNLKNGVIEAISNKSVSYSSESFIKTSTLESNFNNVNNIKKDQVSVEDLKTTFHPIYYINYDVDSQCSTSVGVIHEESGNGQLIIDGRTGNELRKELRNFLLKNINNEKEITNGSCLQYKLEFQKNENELKNQAISEIINSRTKNVTYKGKNNVTYNKKCTPRPKDITIHDCRSLYYPEWTLNIKAKQKNYIVSFLESAGDFIKLRNDTKVCQICNHKIEKNRWYCTYCGSIICKKHLKVTRLRKARICTNCSITKSFFGAKKYFESNEELETFNNYYASLPLYKKIWENSYLVYSIVFIIIIGLYFLFLN
;
A
#
# COMPACT_ATOMS: atom_id res chain seq x y z
N MET A 1 4.78 19.27 -12.20
CA MET A 1 4.68 19.24 -10.73
C MET A 1 3.31 19.77 -10.37
N ASN A 2 2.40 18.92 -9.92
CA ASN A 2 1.15 19.43 -9.35
C ASN A 2 1.49 19.93 -7.95
N GLN A 3 1.44 21.26 -7.77
CA GLN A 3 1.65 21.90 -6.48
C GLN A 3 0.59 21.37 -5.51
N GLU A 4 1.04 20.85 -4.37
CA GLU A 4 0.18 20.39 -3.28
C GLU A 4 -0.37 21.62 -2.55
N LEU A 5 -1.70 21.71 -2.43
CA LEU A 5 -2.36 22.84 -1.77
C LEU A 5 -2.99 22.36 -0.46
N ILE A 6 -2.52 22.91 0.66
CA ILE A 6 -3.02 22.59 1.99
C ILE A 6 -4.10 23.60 2.36
N LEU A 7 -5.34 23.14 2.50
CA LEU A 7 -6.49 24.02 2.78
C LEU A 7 -6.36 24.76 4.10
N GLU A 8 -5.71 24.18 5.11
CA GLU A 8 -5.53 24.81 6.43
C GLU A 8 -4.65 26.07 6.40
N ASN A 9 -3.85 26.23 5.34
CA ASN A 9 -3.00 27.42 5.17
C ASN A 9 -3.76 28.57 4.51
N LEU A 10 -5.00 28.35 4.07
CA LEU A 10 -5.82 29.36 3.41
C LEU A 10 -6.68 30.07 4.45
N ASN A 11 -6.75 31.38 4.36
CA ASN A 11 -7.80 32.14 5.02
C ASN A 11 -9.13 32.03 4.23
N GLY A 12 -10.22 32.58 4.78
CA GLY A 12 -11.54 32.50 4.15
C GLY A 12 -11.60 33.04 2.72
N PHE A 13 -10.91 34.15 2.43
CA PHE A 13 -10.87 34.76 1.09
C PHE A 13 -10.06 33.93 0.11
N GLU A 14 -8.91 33.43 0.54
CA GLU A 14 -8.10 32.54 -0.29
C GLU A 14 -8.85 31.24 -0.60
N PHE A 15 -9.68 30.77 0.33
CA PHE A 15 -10.57 29.64 0.10
C PHE A 15 -11.66 29.99 -0.94
N GLU A 16 -12.32 31.15 -0.84
CA GLU A 16 -13.30 31.61 -1.83
C GLU A 16 -12.70 31.70 -3.24
N GLU A 17 -11.51 32.29 -3.38
CA GLU A 17 -10.79 32.37 -4.66
C GLU A 17 -10.44 30.98 -5.21
N LEU A 18 -9.97 30.07 -4.35
CA LEU A 18 -9.73 28.68 -4.73
C LEU A 18 -11.01 28.01 -5.25
N ILE A 19 -12.14 28.19 -4.56
CA ILE A 19 -13.42 27.61 -4.98
C ILE A 19 -13.86 28.20 -6.33
N ALA A 20 -13.70 29.50 -6.54
CA ALA A 20 -13.97 30.15 -7.81
C ALA A 20 -13.12 29.53 -8.95
N ASP A 21 -11.83 29.32 -8.73
CA ASP A 21 -10.93 28.68 -9.70
C ASP A 21 -11.32 27.23 -10.00
N ILE A 22 -11.73 26.46 -8.98
CA ILE A 22 -12.24 25.09 -9.16
C ILE A 22 -13.49 25.10 -10.05
N PHE A 23 -14.46 25.98 -9.78
CA PHE A 23 -15.66 26.08 -10.61
C PHE A 23 -15.37 26.56 -12.03
N ARG A 24 -14.44 27.50 -12.22
CA ARG A 24 -13.96 27.91 -13.57
C ARG A 24 -13.40 26.72 -14.33
N LYS A 25 -12.53 25.92 -13.70
CA LYS A 25 -11.95 24.69 -14.29
C LYS A 25 -13.01 23.63 -14.59
N LYS A 26 -14.04 23.52 -13.74
CA LYS A 26 -15.19 22.63 -13.96
C LYS A 26 -16.08 23.06 -15.14
N GLY A 27 -15.88 24.26 -15.68
CA GLY A 27 -16.55 24.75 -16.89
C GLY A 27 -17.65 25.79 -16.65
N PHE A 28 -17.87 26.21 -15.40
CA PHE A 28 -18.81 27.29 -15.07
C PHE A 28 -18.37 28.61 -15.71
N LYS A 29 -19.35 29.45 -16.07
CA LYS A 29 -19.13 30.74 -16.74
C LYS A 29 -19.39 31.89 -15.77
N ASN A 30 -18.88 33.07 -16.12
CA ASN A 30 -19.10 34.32 -15.36
C ASN A 30 -18.84 34.17 -13.86
N VAL A 31 -17.80 33.43 -13.48
CA VAL A 31 -17.47 33.15 -12.08
C VAL A 31 -16.81 34.37 -11.45
N VAL A 32 -17.52 35.02 -10.53
CA VAL A 32 -17.12 36.27 -9.87
C VAL A 32 -17.21 36.09 -8.35
N VAL A 33 -16.10 36.34 -7.66
CA VAL A 33 -16.06 36.47 -6.19
C VAL A 33 -16.62 37.84 -5.81
N THR A 34 -17.57 37.88 -4.87
CA THR A 34 -18.29 39.10 -4.51
C THR A 34 -17.52 39.95 -3.49
N GLN A 35 -17.92 41.21 -3.33
CA GLN A 35 -17.29 42.12 -2.37
C GLN A 35 -17.86 41.94 -0.96
N ARG A 36 -16.97 42.05 0.04
CA ARG A 36 -17.18 41.86 1.49
C ARG A 36 -18.36 42.58 2.14
N THR A 37 -18.86 43.66 1.57
CA THR A 37 -19.89 44.51 2.20
C THR A 37 -21.27 44.16 1.65
N ASN A 38 -22.15 43.64 2.52
CA ASN A 38 -23.56 43.30 2.24
C ASN A 38 -23.80 42.14 1.25
N ASP A 39 -22.92 41.13 1.20
CA ASP A 39 -23.09 39.98 0.29
C ASP A 39 -24.38 39.16 0.54
N GLY A 40 -24.98 39.25 1.74
CA GLY A 40 -26.19 38.52 2.09
C GLY A 40 -26.01 36.99 2.14
N GLY A 41 -24.78 36.49 2.17
CA GLY A 41 -24.44 35.06 2.05
C GLY A 41 -24.31 34.60 0.59
N LYS A 42 -23.49 35.32 -0.19
CA LYS A 42 -23.24 35.08 -1.61
C LYS A 42 -21.77 35.35 -1.91
N ASP A 43 -20.87 34.43 -1.59
CA ASP A 43 -19.43 34.66 -1.76
C ASP A 43 -19.01 34.60 -3.25
N ILE A 44 -19.67 33.76 -4.05
CA ILE A 44 -19.41 33.64 -5.49
C ILE A 44 -20.72 33.62 -6.26
N ILE A 45 -20.75 34.30 -7.40
CA ILE A 45 -21.85 34.24 -8.37
C ILE A 45 -21.29 33.65 -9.67
N MET A 46 -22.03 32.74 -10.29
CA MET A 46 -21.62 32.07 -11.52
C MET A 46 -22.82 31.58 -12.33
N ASP A 47 -22.53 31.18 -13.58
CA ASP A 47 -23.51 30.63 -14.51
C ASP A 47 -23.15 29.18 -14.85
N GLU A 48 -24.10 28.28 -14.65
CA GLU A 48 -24.04 26.91 -15.15
C GLU A 48 -24.78 26.84 -16.49
N VAL A 49 -24.15 26.27 -17.50
CA VAL A 49 -24.77 26.10 -18.83
C VAL A 49 -25.12 24.63 -18.99
N SER A 50 -26.42 24.35 -19.09
CA SER A 50 -26.89 22.97 -19.31
C SER A 50 -26.45 22.45 -20.68
N PRO A 51 -26.47 21.11 -20.91
CA PRO A 51 -26.18 20.54 -22.23
C PRO A 51 -27.08 21.07 -23.37
N TYR A 52 -28.25 21.61 -23.03
CA TYR A 52 -29.21 22.17 -23.98
C TYR A 52 -29.12 23.70 -24.11
N GLY A 53 -28.12 24.34 -23.50
CA GLY A 53 -27.89 25.78 -23.57
C GLY A 53 -28.71 26.64 -22.59
N GLU A 54 -29.55 26.04 -21.74
CA GLU A 54 -30.22 26.76 -20.64
C GLU A 54 -29.18 27.30 -19.65
N ILE A 55 -29.27 28.59 -19.32
CA ILE A 55 -28.45 29.23 -18.29
C ILE A 55 -29.13 29.03 -16.93
N ILE A 56 -28.37 28.54 -15.96
CA ILE A 56 -28.79 28.39 -14.58
C ILE A 56 -27.94 29.34 -13.74
N LYS A 57 -28.59 30.29 -13.04
CA LYS A 57 -27.89 31.22 -12.15
C LYS A 57 -27.52 30.51 -10.86
N ALA A 58 -26.23 30.47 -10.56
CA ALA A 58 -25.69 29.80 -9.38
C ALA A 58 -25.03 30.79 -8.42
N VAL A 59 -25.23 30.54 -7.12
CA VAL A 59 -24.55 31.26 -6.05
C VAL A 59 -23.87 30.26 -5.13
N VAL A 60 -22.70 30.63 -4.63
CA VAL A 60 -21.90 29.82 -3.71
C VAL A 60 -21.74 30.54 -2.39
N GLU A 61 -21.98 29.83 -1.29
CA GLU A 61 -21.51 30.19 0.06
C GLU A 61 -20.35 29.28 0.41
N CYS A 62 -19.20 29.88 0.69
CA CYS A 62 -17.97 29.23 1.12
C CYS A 62 -17.89 29.24 2.66
N LYS A 63 -17.59 28.08 3.25
CA LYS A 63 -17.38 27.94 4.69
C LYS A 63 -16.08 27.22 5.00
N HIS A 64 -15.05 28.01 5.29
CA HIS A 64 -13.74 27.53 5.71
C HIS A 64 -13.65 27.43 7.24
N HIS A 65 -14.13 26.32 7.81
CA HIS A 65 -14.16 26.10 9.25
C HIS A 65 -13.74 24.66 9.60
N LYS A 66 -13.45 24.40 10.88
CA LYS A 66 -13.17 23.03 11.38
C LYS A 66 -14.41 22.26 11.79
N ASN A 67 -15.47 22.97 12.20
CA ASN A 67 -16.70 22.38 12.71
C ASN A 67 -17.72 22.15 11.60
N GLY A 68 -18.56 21.12 11.77
CA GLY A 68 -19.62 20.81 10.81
C GLY A 68 -20.60 21.96 10.61
N ILE A 69 -21.00 22.18 9.35
CA ILE A 69 -21.89 23.25 8.95
C ILE A 69 -23.34 22.86 9.25
N GLY A 70 -23.99 23.69 10.06
CA GLY A 70 -25.36 23.50 10.51
C GLY A 70 -26.42 24.06 9.57
N ARG A 71 -27.67 23.65 9.80
CA ARG A 71 -28.86 24.11 9.09
C ARG A 71 -28.99 25.64 8.93
N PRO A 72 -28.64 26.51 9.91
CA PRO A 72 -28.78 27.97 9.76
C PRO A 72 -28.04 28.55 8.55
N VAL A 73 -26.86 28.01 8.22
CA VAL A 73 -26.09 28.46 7.06
C VAL A 73 -26.83 28.12 5.76
N VAL A 74 -27.36 26.90 5.68
CA VAL A 74 -28.16 26.46 4.52
C VAL A 74 -29.42 27.30 4.35
N GLN A 75 -30.09 27.65 5.46
CA GLN A 75 -31.27 28.52 5.44
C GLN A 75 -30.96 29.93 4.94
N LYS A 76 -29.81 30.50 5.35
CA LYS A 76 -29.34 31.79 4.86
C LYS A 76 -29.11 31.74 3.34
N LEU A 77 -28.38 30.75 2.83
CA LEU A 77 -28.15 30.61 1.38
C LEU A 77 -29.48 30.38 0.64
N HIS A 78 -30.36 29.52 1.16
CA HIS A 78 -31.68 29.28 0.57
C HIS A 78 -32.46 30.58 0.36
N SER A 79 -32.46 31.46 1.37
CA SER A 79 -33.06 32.79 1.28
C SER A 79 -32.37 33.63 0.20
N ALA A 80 -31.05 33.69 0.21
CA ALA A 80 -30.25 34.48 -0.73
C ALA A 80 -30.47 34.05 -2.20
N VAL A 81 -30.62 32.75 -2.46
CA VAL A 81 -30.90 32.20 -3.79
C VAL A 81 -32.36 32.48 -4.19
N SER A 82 -33.31 32.29 -3.28
CA SER A 82 -34.73 32.53 -3.54
C SER A 82 -34.98 33.98 -3.96
N THR A 83 -34.32 34.94 -3.32
CA THR A 83 -34.45 36.38 -3.60
C THR A 83 -33.56 36.88 -4.75
N LEU A 84 -32.89 36.00 -5.51
CA LEU A 84 -32.19 36.42 -6.73
C LEU A 84 -33.20 36.91 -7.78
N GLU A 85 -32.96 38.08 -8.35
CA GLU A 85 -33.72 38.66 -9.46
C GLU A 85 -33.38 37.93 -10.79
N TYR A 86 -33.85 36.70 -10.90
CA TYR A 86 -33.71 35.86 -12.08
C TYR A 86 -34.94 34.96 -12.22
N SER A 87 -35.55 34.92 -13.40
CA SER A 87 -36.77 34.16 -13.67
C SER A 87 -36.52 32.70 -14.06
N GLY A 88 -35.30 32.36 -14.48
CA GLY A 88 -34.91 31.00 -14.82
C GLY A 88 -34.56 30.13 -13.62
N LYS A 89 -33.99 28.94 -13.88
CA LYS A 89 -33.54 28.02 -12.83
C LYS A 89 -32.39 28.62 -12.02
N LYS A 90 -32.44 28.37 -10.72
CA LYS A 90 -31.46 28.85 -9.74
C LYS A 90 -30.80 27.68 -9.04
N LYS A 91 -29.53 27.84 -8.71
CA LYS A 91 -28.79 26.85 -7.91
C LYS A 91 -28.01 27.53 -6.79
N GLY A 92 -28.02 26.92 -5.61
CA GLY A 92 -27.20 27.32 -4.48
C GLY A 92 -26.19 26.22 -4.16
N TYR A 93 -24.93 26.59 -3.99
CA TYR A 93 -23.89 25.68 -3.52
C TYR A 93 -23.45 26.14 -2.13
N ILE A 94 -23.46 25.26 -1.13
CA ILE A 94 -22.61 25.46 0.05
C ILE A 94 -21.35 24.61 -0.14
N VAL A 95 -20.20 25.26 -0.15
CA VAL A 95 -18.89 24.60 -0.22
C VAL A 95 -18.18 24.77 1.11
N SER A 96 -17.79 23.68 1.76
CA SER A 96 -17.07 23.72 3.03
C SER A 96 -15.79 22.91 3.00
N SER A 97 -14.76 23.36 3.72
CA SER A 97 -13.61 22.54 4.06
C SER A 97 -13.90 21.50 5.15
N SER A 98 -15.07 21.55 5.79
CA SER A 98 -15.52 20.62 6.84
C SER A 98 -16.64 19.69 6.35
N THR A 99 -17.46 19.17 7.28
CA THR A 99 -18.63 18.32 7.01
C THR A 99 -19.94 19.10 7.17
N PHE A 100 -21.07 18.49 6.83
CA PHE A 100 -22.41 19.01 7.13
C PHE A 100 -23.06 18.18 8.22
N THR A 101 -23.87 18.82 9.07
CA THR A 101 -24.71 18.11 10.03
C THR A 101 -25.90 17.43 9.34
N ASP A 102 -26.42 16.34 9.89
CA ASP A 102 -27.60 15.64 9.35
C ASP A 102 -28.79 16.60 9.17
N THR A 103 -29.01 17.50 10.15
CA THR A 103 -30.08 18.51 10.05
C THR A 103 -29.91 19.50 8.90
N ALA A 104 -28.68 19.74 8.42
CA ALA A 104 -28.40 20.57 7.26
C ALA A 104 -28.70 19.81 5.97
N VAL A 105 -28.30 18.53 5.91
CA VAL A 105 -28.58 17.62 4.79
C VAL A 105 -30.09 17.42 4.61
N ASP A 106 -30.80 17.06 5.69
CA ASP A 106 -32.26 16.89 5.71
C ASP A 106 -33.00 18.13 5.19
N TYR A 107 -32.51 19.32 5.57
CA TYR A 107 -33.10 20.57 5.13
C TYR A 107 -32.90 20.81 3.63
N VAL A 108 -31.71 20.53 3.07
CA VAL A 108 -31.47 20.59 1.62
C VAL A 108 -32.38 19.63 0.87
N GLU A 109 -32.49 18.38 1.33
CA GLU A 109 -33.39 17.40 0.69
C GLU A 109 -34.84 17.87 0.69
N LYS A 110 -35.30 18.45 1.80
CA LYS A 110 -36.65 19.02 1.90
C LYS A 110 -36.86 20.16 0.91
N VAL A 111 -35.93 21.11 0.83
CA VAL A 111 -36.01 22.24 -0.11
C VAL A 111 -36.04 21.73 -1.55
N ASN A 112 -35.15 20.80 -1.90
CA ASN A 112 -35.05 20.26 -3.26
C ASN A 112 -36.29 19.46 -3.68
N LYS A 113 -37.01 18.82 -2.74
CA LYS A 113 -38.30 18.15 -3.01
C LYS A 113 -39.45 19.13 -3.19
N GLN A 114 -39.37 20.34 -2.62
CA GLN A 114 -40.46 21.33 -2.60
C GLN A 114 -40.34 22.39 -3.70
N SER A 115 -39.16 22.56 -4.29
CA SER A 115 -38.86 23.61 -5.25
C SER A 115 -38.61 23.03 -6.66
N ASN A 116 -39.32 23.55 -7.66
CA ASN A 116 -39.14 23.15 -9.07
C ASN A 116 -38.13 24.02 -9.84
N ASN A 117 -37.78 25.19 -9.31
CA ASN A 117 -36.92 26.19 -9.95
C ASN A 117 -35.65 26.53 -9.15
N LEU A 118 -35.45 25.89 -8.00
CA LEU A 118 -34.32 26.12 -7.10
C LEU A 118 -33.78 24.79 -6.60
N VAL A 119 -32.48 24.58 -6.74
CA VAL A 119 -31.77 23.42 -6.20
C VAL A 119 -30.64 23.88 -5.29
N LEU A 120 -30.49 23.27 -4.13
CA LEU A 120 -29.35 23.44 -3.24
C LEU A 120 -28.45 22.21 -3.32
N GLU A 121 -27.14 22.43 -3.38
CA GLU A 121 -26.12 21.39 -3.41
C GLU A 121 -25.08 21.62 -2.30
N LEU A 122 -24.76 20.55 -1.58
CA LEU A 122 -23.71 20.54 -0.56
C LEU A 122 -22.44 19.94 -1.16
N ILE A 123 -21.33 20.61 -0.93
CA ILE A 123 -19.97 20.15 -1.27
C ILE A 123 -19.14 20.24 0.01
N ASP A 124 -18.96 19.10 0.68
CA ASP A 124 -18.15 19.01 1.88
C ASP A 124 -16.66 18.88 1.52
N GLY A 125 -15.80 18.83 2.53
CA GLY A 125 -14.35 18.78 2.31
C GLY A 125 -13.93 17.56 1.49
N LYS A 126 -14.62 16.42 1.64
CA LYS A 126 -14.31 15.17 0.91
C LYS A 126 -14.71 15.29 -0.56
N LYS A 127 -15.95 15.70 -0.83
CA LYS A 127 -16.47 15.92 -2.18
C LYS A 127 -15.70 17.04 -2.91
N LEU A 128 -15.29 18.09 -2.19
CA LEU A 128 -14.44 19.15 -2.73
C LEU A 128 -13.10 18.59 -3.20
N LYS A 129 -12.46 17.75 -2.37
CA LYS A 129 -11.19 17.10 -2.71
C LYS A 129 -11.33 16.20 -3.94
N GLU A 130 -12.39 15.40 -4.02
CA GLU A 130 -12.68 14.56 -5.19
C GLU A 130 -12.82 15.40 -6.47
N ILE A 131 -13.64 16.45 -6.44
CA ILE A 131 -13.83 17.38 -7.57
C ILE A 131 -12.49 18.00 -7.99
N ALA A 132 -11.67 18.43 -7.03
CA ALA A 132 -10.39 19.03 -7.32
C ALA A 132 -9.41 18.02 -7.95
N CYS A 133 -9.40 16.77 -7.46
CA CYS A 133 -8.57 15.69 -8.00
C CYS A 133 -8.92 15.37 -9.45
N ASP A 134 -10.22 15.30 -9.80
CA ASP A 134 -10.69 15.09 -11.17
C ASP A 134 -10.22 16.21 -12.11
N LEU A 135 -10.00 17.41 -11.57
CA LEU A 135 -9.49 18.58 -12.29
C LEU A 135 -7.96 18.71 -12.22
N GLY A 136 -7.26 17.68 -11.72
CA GLY A 136 -5.80 17.63 -11.62
C GLY A 136 -5.21 18.48 -10.49
N VAL A 137 -6.01 18.90 -9.50
CA VAL A 137 -5.58 19.67 -8.33
C VAL A 137 -5.48 18.76 -7.11
N ASN A 138 -4.29 18.64 -6.52
CA ASN A 138 -4.07 17.84 -5.32
C ASN A 138 -4.29 18.68 -4.05
N LEU A 139 -5.49 18.60 -3.48
CA LEU A 139 -5.87 19.28 -2.24
C LEU A 139 -5.62 18.38 -1.01
N LYS A 140 -4.99 18.95 0.01
CA LYS A 140 -4.87 18.34 1.35
C LYS A 140 -5.68 19.10 2.37
N ASN A 141 -6.40 18.37 3.22
CA ASN A 141 -7.32 18.98 4.17
C ASN A 141 -7.28 18.31 5.56
N GLY A 142 -6.57 18.94 6.51
CA GLY A 142 -6.38 18.45 7.87
C GLY A 142 -7.68 18.20 8.65
N VAL A 143 -8.78 18.82 8.23
CA VAL A 143 -10.12 18.62 8.82
C VAL A 143 -10.69 17.24 8.49
N ILE A 144 -10.33 16.64 7.36
CA ILE A 144 -10.88 15.34 6.89
C ILE A 144 -9.83 14.23 6.81
N GLU A 145 -8.54 14.57 6.78
CA GLU A 145 -7.43 13.62 6.71
C GLU A 145 -6.23 14.11 7.53
N ALA A 146 -5.44 13.21 8.09
CA ALA A 146 -4.17 13.60 8.71
C ALA A 146 -3.16 13.97 7.63
N ILE A 147 -2.41 15.05 7.85
CA ILE A 147 -1.38 15.52 6.93
C ILE A 147 -0.01 15.23 7.54
N SER A 148 0.80 14.45 6.84
CA SER A 148 2.17 14.19 7.23
C SER A 148 3.05 13.97 6.00
N ASN A 149 4.32 14.32 6.11
CA ASN A 149 5.35 13.97 5.13
C ASN A 149 6.53 13.21 5.75
N LYS A 150 6.32 12.59 6.92
CA LYS A 150 7.35 11.87 7.66
C LYS A 150 7.11 10.37 7.62
N SER A 151 8.16 9.60 7.40
CA SER A 151 8.15 8.15 7.48
C SER A 151 9.02 7.67 8.63
N VAL A 152 8.77 6.47 9.12
CA VAL A 152 9.80 5.67 9.80
C VAL A 152 11.00 5.58 8.86
N SER A 153 12.21 5.70 9.42
CA SER A 153 13.46 5.77 8.68
C SER A 153 13.60 4.62 7.68
N TYR A 154 14.21 4.91 6.54
CA TYR A 154 14.29 4.00 5.40
C TYR A 154 15.54 4.27 4.57
N SER A 155 16.02 3.21 3.92
CA SER A 155 17.27 3.20 3.17
C SER A 155 17.18 3.99 1.86
N SER A 156 18.33 4.30 1.28
CA SER A 156 18.37 4.90 -0.06
C SER A 156 17.99 3.89 -1.14
N GLU A 157 17.48 4.38 -2.27
CA GLU A 157 17.14 3.54 -3.42
C GLU A 157 18.34 2.72 -3.93
N SER A 158 19.56 3.30 -3.92
CA SER A 158 20.79 2.62 -4.32
C SER A 158 21.14 1.45 -3.40
N PHE A 159 20.97 1.64 -2.09
CA PHE A 159 21.16 0.58 -1.11
C PHE A 159 20.12 -0.52 -1.29
N ILE A 160 18.85 -0.17 -1.47
CA ILE A 160 17.76 -1.14 -1.68
C ILE A 160 17.98 -1.98 -2.93
N LYS A 161 18.37 -1.36 -4.05
CA LYS A 161 18.71 -2.09 -5.29
C LYS A 161 19.86 -3.07 -5.06
N THR A 162 20.97 -2.59 -4.48
CA THR A 162 22.19 -3.39 -4.28
C THR A 162 21.95 -4.55 -3.31
N SER A 163 21.43 -4.27 -2.12
CA SER A 163 21.17 -5.27 -1.08
C SER A 163 20.15 -6.33 -1.54
N THR A 164 19.14 -5.93 -2.33
CA THR A 164 18.16 -6.88 -2.88
C THR A 164 18.81 -7.82 -3.90
N LEU A 165 19.62 -7.31 -4.84
CA LEU A 165 20.32 -8.15 -5.81
C LEU A 165 21.26 -9.12 -5.09
N GLU A 166 22.05 -8.63 -4.14
CA GLU A 166 23.02 -9.43 -3.41
C GLU A 166 22.37 -10.54 -2.57
N SER A 167 21.38 -10.20 -1.75
CA SER A 167 20.70 -11.16 -0.86
C SER A 167 19.95 -12.25 -1.62
N ASN A 168 19.48 -11.96 -2.84
CA ASN A 168 18.67 -12.89 -3.63
C ASN A 168 19.47 -13.70 -4.63
N PHE A 169 20.51 -13.13 -5.26
CA PHE A 169 21.22 -13.74 -6.38
C PHE A 169 22.65 -14.19 -6.08
N ASN A 170 23.35 -13.66 -5.06
CA ASN A 170 24.73 -14.08 -4.78
C ASN A 170 24.84 -15.59 -4.46
N ASN A 171 23.81 -16.16 -3.83
CA ASN A 171 23.72 -17.58 -3.49
C ASN A 171 22.93 -18.41 -4.53
N VAL A 172 22.84 -17.94 -5.77
CA VAL A 172 22.28 -18.71 -6.89
C VAL A 172 23.44 -19.28 -7.70
N ASN A 173 23.45 -20.59 -7.90
CA ASN A 173 24.50 -21.24 -8.64
C ASN A 173 24.43 -20.82 -10.12
N ASN A 174 25.61 -20.62 -10.71
CA ASN A 174 25.79 -20.43 -12.15
C ASN A 174 25.23 -19.10 -12.70
N ILE A 175 25.15 -18.06 -11.86
CA ILE A 175 24.83 -16.68 -12.25
C ILE A 175 26.04 -15.76 -12.07
N LYS A 176 26.14 -14.72 -12.89
CA LYS A 176 27.08 -13.61 -12.72
C LYS A 176 26.33 -12.31 -12.41
N LYS A 177 26.98 -11.36 -11.73
CA LYS A 177 26.34 -10.11 -11.29
C LYS A 177 25.80 -9.26 -12.45
N ASP A 178 26.48 -9.26 -13.59
CA ASP A 178 26.11 -8.55 -14.82
C ASP A 178 24.90 -9.17 -15.55
N GLN A 179 24.40 -10.32 -15.11
CA GLN A 179 23.27 -11.01 -15.72
C GLN A 179 21.92 -10.64 -15.09
N VAL A 180 21.94 -9.79 -14.05
CA VAL A 180 20.74 -9.33 -13.35
C VAL A 180 20.76 -7.82 -13.15
N SER A 181 19.62 -7.19 -13.39
CA SER A 181 19.43 -5.76 -13.23
C SER A 181 18.07 -5.49 -12.59
N VAL A 182 17.97 -4.40 -11.82
CA VAL A 182 16.66 -3.86 -11.39
C VAL A 182 16.16 -2.97 -12.53
N GLU A 183 15.05 -3.35 -13.16
CA GLU A 183 14.43 -2.54 -14.22
C GLU A 183 13.54 -1.47 -13.60
N ASP A 184 12.67 -1.88 -12.68
CA ASP A 184 11.73 -1.00 -11.99
C ASP A 184 11.92 -1.09 -10.48
N LEU A 185 11.92 0.07 -9.85
CA LEU A 185 11.82 0.24 -8.41
C LEU A 185 10.57 1.05 -8.12
N LYS A 186 9.74 0.53 -7.21
CA LYS A 186 8.54 1.20 -6.72
C LYS A 186 8.57 1.25 -5.21
N THR A 187 8.16 2.40 -4.66
CA THR A 187 7.97 2.59 -3.22
C THR A 187 6.55 3.01 -2.95
N THR A 188 5.88 2.34 -2.02
CA THR A 188 4.54 2.73 -1.54
C THR A 188 4.61 3.05 -0.06
N PHE A 189 4.32 4.29 0.30
CA PHE A 189 4.27 4.74 1.68
C PHE A 189 2.86 4.52 2.25
N HIS A 190 2.79 3.71 3.31
CA HIS A 190 1.55 3.37 4.01
C HIS A 190 1.38 4.23 5.26
N PRO A 191 0.25 4.94 5.42
CA PRO A 191 0.03 5.87 6.53
C PRO A 191 -0.26 5.12 7.83
N ILE A 192 0.32 5.59 8.92
CA ILE A 192 0.14 5.07 10.28
C ILE A 192 0.00 6.23 11.27
N TYR A 193 -0.70 5.97 12.37
CA TYR A 193 -0.80 6.88 13.50
C TYR A 193 -0.25 6.19 14.75
N TYR A 194 0.88 6.69 15.23
CA TYR A 194 1.55 6.18 16.43
C TYR A 194 1.08 6.94 17.66
N ILE A 195 0.88 6.22 18.77
CA ILE A 195 0.59 6.80 20.09
C ILE A 195 1.46 6.14 21.16
N ASN A 196 2.04 6.96 22.04
CA ASN A 196 2.58 6.56 23.33
C ASN A 196 1.65 7.06 24.45
N TYR A 197 1.26 6.19 25.37
CA TYR A 197 0.29 6.51 26.40
C TYR A 197 0.58 5.81 27.72
N ASP A 198 0.03 6.37 28.79
CA ASP A 198 -0.14 5.73 30.08
C ASP A 198 -1.63 5.56 30.39
N VAL A 199 -1.95 4.51 31.12
CA VAL A 199 -3.27 4.26 31.71
C VAL A 199 -3.12 4.24 33.21
N ASP A 200 -4.02 4.93 33.90
CA ASP A 200 -4.20 4.85 35.34
C ASP A 200 -5.70 4.89 35.66
N SER A 201 -6.28 3.71 35.91
CA SER A 201 -7.70 3.54 36.13
C SER A 201 -7.98 2.69 37.37
N GLN A 202 -8.90 3.17 38.20
CA GLN A 202 -9.41 2.43 39.35
C GLN A 202 -10.85 1.97 39.11
N CYS A 203 -11.10 0.70 39.39
CA CYS A 203 -12.41 0.08 39.35
C CYS A 203 -12.90 -0.17 40.78
N SER A 204 -13.94 0.57 41.18
CA SER A 204 -14.45 0.52 42.55
C SER A 204 -15.89 0.02 42.63
N THR A 205 -16.26 -0.49 43.79
CA THR A 205 -17.62 -0.91 44.17
C THR A 205 -17.94 -0.42 45.58
N SER A 206 -19.06 -0.86 46.15
CA SER A 206 -19.42 -0.53 47.54
C SER A 206 -18.46 -1.12 48.60
N VAL A 207 -17.58 -2.06 48.22
CA VAL A 207 -16.50 -2.60 49.08
C VAL A 207 -15.16 -1.88 48.92
N GLY A 208 -15.09 -0.83 48.09
CA GLY A 208 -13.85 -0.10 47.77
C GLY A 208 -13.29 -0.42 46.38
N VAL A 209 -12.01 -0.14 46.16
CA VAL A 209 -11.29 -0.44 44.92
C VAL A 209 -11.11 -1.95 44.80
N ILE A 210 -11.61 -2.55 43.73
CA ILE A 210 -11.52 -4.00 43.48
C ILE A 210 -10.48 -4.34 42.41
N HIS A 211 -10.03 -3.36 41.63
CA HIS A 211 -8.99 -3.51 40.62
C HIS A 211 -8.40 -2.15 40.26
N GLU A 212 -7.09 -2.13 40.05
CA GLU A 212 -6.35 -1.00 39.50
C GLU A 212 -5.67 -1.47 38.22
N GLU A 213 -5.80 -0.68 37.16
CA GLU A 213 -5.10 -0.87 35.90
C GLU A 213 -4.17 0.32 35.70
N SER A 214 -2.88 0.06 35.83
CA SER A 214 -1.82 1.05 35.63
C SER A 214 -0.80 0.51 34.62
N GLY A 215 -0.32 1.36 33.72
CA GLY A 215 0.85 1.03 32.91
C GLY A 215 0.97 1.88 31.65
N ASN A 216 2.17 1.86 31.09
CA ASN A 216 2.46 2.49 29.81
C ASN A 216 2.13 1.54 28.63
N GLY A 217 2.09 2.11 27.44
CA GLY A 217 1.86 1.36 26.22
C GLY A 217 2.12 2.18 24.96
N GLN A 218 2.36 1.45 23.88
CA GLN A 218 2.47 2.01 22.54
C GLN A 218 1.47 1.33 21.62
N LEU A 219 0.88 2.12 20.72
CA LEU A 219 -0.11 1.66 19.76
C LEU A 219 0.21 2.24 18.39
N ILE A 220 -0.05 1.46 17.34
CA ILE A 220 0.01 1.96 15.96
C ILE A 220 -1.31 1.60 15.28
N ILE A 221 -2.00 2.62 14.79
CA ILE A 221 -3.23 2.54 14.03
C ILE A 221 -2.91 2.70 12.53
N ASP A 222 -3.58 1.93 11.68
CA ASP A 222 -3.56 2.13 10.23
C ASP A 222 -4.28 3.43 9.87
N GLY A 223 -3.59 4.36 9.20
CA GLY A 223 -4.11 5.69 8.88
C GLY A 223 -5.26 5.71 7.86
N ARG A 224 -5.55 4.59 7.20
CA ARG A 224 -6.67 4.43 6.26
C ARG A 224 -7.87 3.79 6.92
N THR A 225 -7.66 2.68 7.63
CA THR A 225 -8.77 1.92 8.22
C THR A 225 -9.15 2.44 9.60
N GLY A 226 -8.20 3.01 10.34
CA GLY A 226 -8.39 3.38 11.74
C GLY A 226 -8.32 2.22 12.73
N ASN A 227 -7.94 1.03 12.26
CA ASN A 227 -7.79 -0.16 13.08
C ASN A 227 -6.33 -0.32 13.55
N GLU A 228 -6.14 -1.00 14.68
CA GLU A 228 -4.80 -1.37 15.14
C GLU A 228 -4.08 -2.28 14.12
N LEU A 229 -2.79 -2.01 13.90
CA LEU A 229 -1.95 -2.88 13.08
C LEU A 229 -1.77 -4.25 13.73
N ARG A 230 -1.73 -5.28 12.88
CA ARG A 230 -1.41 -6.65 13.29
C ARG A 230 -0.11 -6.67 14.12
N LYS A 231 -0.11 -7.46 15.20
CA LYS A 231 0.98 -7.53 16.18
C LYS A 231 2.38 -7.67 15.57
N GLU A 232 2.54 -8.50 14.54
CA GLU A 232 3.82 -8.69 13.85
C GLU A 232 4.35 -7.38 13.24
N LEU A 233 3.53 -6.70 12.43
CA LEU A 233 3.89 -5.44 11.80
C LEU A 233 4.06 -4.32 12.83
N ARG A 234 3.17 -4.25 13.83
CA ARG A 234 3.28 -3.27 14.92
C ARG A 234 4.62 -3.40 15.63
N ASN A 235 4.98 -4.62 16.06
CA ASN A 235 6.23 -4.86 16.76
C ASN A 235 7.46 -4.57 15.89
N PHE A 236 7.38 -4.85 14.59
CA PHE A 236 8.44 -4.51 13.64
C PHE A 236 8.67 -3.00 13.55
N LEU A 237 7.62 -2.21 13.39
CA LEU A 237 7.72 -0.75 13.28
C LEU A 237 8.12 -0.09 14.60
N LEU A 238 7.64 -0.59 15.75
CA LEU A 238 7.93 -0.02 17.06
C LEU A 238 9.41 -0.03 17.42
N LYS A 239 10.21 -0.97 16.89
CA LYS A 239 11.66 -1.02 17.13
C LYS A 239 12.38 0.26 16.72
N ASN A 240 11.95 0.87 15.62
CA ASN A 240 12.60 2.02 15.02
C ASN A 240 11.65 3.23 14.85
N ILE A 241 10.51 3.25 15.55
CA ILE A 241 9.48 4.27 15.39
C ILE A 241 9.97 5.69 15.73
N ASN A 242 11.01 5.81 16.56
CA ASN A 242 11.61 7.08 16.94
C ASN A 242 12.65 7.58 15.91
N ASN A 243 13.06 6.72 14.98
CA ASN A 243 13.96 7.09 13.89
C ASN A 243 13.09 7.52 12.71
N GLU A 244 12.84 8.82 12.57
CA GLU A 244 12.05 9.39 11.47
C GLU A 244 12.93 9.89 10.32
N LYS A 245 12.33 9.96 9.14
CA LYS A 245 12.92 10.57 7.96
C LYS A 245 11.84 11.26 7.14
N GLU A 246 12.12 12.44 6.62
CA GLU A 246 11.22 13.08 5.67
C GLU A 246 11.11 12.27 4.38
N ILE A 247 9.91 12.23 3.82
CA ILE A 247 9.65 11.62 2.53
C ILE A 247 10.06 12.64 1.47
N THR A 248 11.21 12.40 0.84
CA THR A 248 11.67 13.19 -0.30
C THR A 248 11.25 12.52 -1.59
N ASN A 249 11.12 13.31 -2.67
CA ASN A 249 10.90 12.76 -3.99
C ASN A 249 12.15 11.97 -4.42
N GLY A 250 11.94 10.70 -4.73
CA GLY A 250 12.97 9.79 -5.22
C GLY A 250 13.15 9.81 -6.74
N SER A 251 14.08 9.00 -7.23
CA SER A 251 14.20 8.70 -8.67
C SER A 251 13.28 7.56 -9.09
N CYS A 252 12.81 6.77 -8.13
CA CYS A 252 11.90 5.65 -8.36
C CYS A 252 10.42 6.07 -8.40
N LEU A 253 9.56 5.16 -8.88
CA LEU A 253 8.12 5.39 -8.89
C LEU A 253 7.57 5.36 -7.46
N GLN A 254 7.14 6.52 -6.96
CA GLN A 254 6.76 6.71 -5.57
C GLN A 254 5.27 6.96 -5.44
N TYR A 255 4.63 6.18 -4.55
CA TYR A 255 3.23 6.37 -4.18
C TYR A 255 3.14 6.64 -2.68
N LYS A 256 2.27 7.56 -2.30
CA LYS A 256 1.97 7.89 -0.92
C LYS A 256 0.48 7.71 -0.72
N LEU A 257 0.09 6.66 0.00
CA LEU A 257 -1.32 6.38 0.23
C LEU A 257 -1.88 7.44 1.19
N GLU A 258 -3.04 7.99 0.89
CA GLU A 258 -3.61 9.04 1.71
C GLU A 258 -4.21 8.50 3.00
N PHE A 259 -4.05 9.26 4.10
CA PHE A 259 -4.88 9.07 5.28
C PHE A 259 -6.35 9.23 4.90
N GLN A 260 -7.21 8.39 5.48
CA GLN A 260 -8.66 8.44 5.22
C GLN A 260 -9.44 9.03 6.41
N LYS A 261 -8.70 9.48 7.42
CA LYS A 261 -9.18 9.98 8.70
C LYS A 261 -8.28 11.12 9.16
N ASN A 262 -8.86 12.11 9.82
CA ASN A 262 -8.09 13.17 10.47
C ASN A 262 -7.44 12.69 11.78
N GLU A 263 -6.53 13.49 12.33
CA GLU A 263 -5.80 13.12 13.55
C GLU A 263 -6.71 12.93 14.77
N ASN A 264 -7.78 13.72 14.88
CA ASN A 264 -8.73 13.58 16.00
C ASN A 264 -9.50 12.26 15.92
N GLU A 265 -9.94 11.86 14.73
CA GLU A 265 -10.59 10.57 14.50
C GLU A 265 -9.64 9.42 14.84
N LEU A 266 -8.39 9.48 14.37
CA LEU A 266 -7.37 8.45 14.64
C LEU A 266 -7.04 8.37 16.13
N LYS A 267 -6.92 9.51 16.82
CA LYS A 267 -6.72 9.58 18.26
C LYS A 267 -7.88 8.98 19.04
N ASN A 268 -9.12 9.29 18.66
CA ASN A 268 -10.31 8.74 19.31
C ASN A 268 -10.44 7.22 19.11
N GLN A 269 -10.12 6.74 17.91
CA GLN A 269 -10.06 5.30 17.63
C GLN A 269 -8.98 4.62 18.47
N ALA A 270 -7.78 5.19 18.53
CA ALA A 270 -6.71 4.65 19.36
C ALA A 270 -7.08 4.61 20.85
N ILE A 271 -7.70 5.67 21.39
CA ILE A 271 -8.23 5.67 22.76
C ILE A 271 -9.24 4.53 22.96
N SER A 272 -10.13 4.31 21.99
CA SER A 272 -11.11 3.21 22.04
C SER A 272 -10.42 1.83 22.06
N GLU A 273 -9.39 1.63 21.23
CA GLU A 273 -8.59 0.39 21.22
C GLU A 273 -7.82 0.19 22.54
N ILE A 274 -7.27 1.25 23.13
CA ILE A 274 -6.61 1.20 24.44
C ILE A 274 -7.62 0.78 25.52
N ILE A 275 -8.80 1.41 25.56
CA ILE A 275 -9.86 1.06 26.52
C ILE A 275 -10.28 -0.41 26.36
N ASN A 276 -10.47 -0.86 25.12
CA ASN A 276 -10.87 -2.24 24.84
C ASN A 276 -9.80 -3.24 25.27
N SER A 277 -8.54 -3.02 24.91
CA SER A 277 -7.42 -3.91 25.25
C SER A 277 -7.10 -3.95 26.75
N ARG A 278 -7.44 -2.90 27.49
CA ARG A 278 -7.22 -2.78 28.94
C ARG A 278 -8.44 -3.12 29.79
N THR A 279 -9.56 -3.46 29.16
CA THR A 279 -10.77 -3.89 29.86
C THR A 279 -10.63 -5.32 30.38
N LYS A 280 -10.94 -5.55 31.64
CA LYS A 280 -10.87 -6.87 32.30
C LYS A 280 -12.16 -7.21 33.04
N ASN A 281 -12.49 -8.50 33.10
CA ASN A 281 -13.52 -8.99 34.01
C ASN A 281 -12.87 -9.41 35.33
N VAL A 282 -13.26 -8.75 36.42
CA VAL A 282 -12.67 -8.94 37.75
C VAL A 282 -13.69 -9.60 38.66
N THR A 283 -13.27 -10.66 39.34
CA THR A 283 -14.05 -11.35 40.37
C THR A 283 -13.72 -10.77 41.75
N TYR A 284 -14.74 -10.45 42.55
CA TYR A 284 -14.58 -9.88 43.89
C TYR A 284 -15.66 -10.38 44.85
N LYS A 285 -15.46 -10.22 46.16
CA LYS A 285 -16.47 -10.54 47.19
C LYS A 285 -17.17 -9.28 47.70
N GLY A 286 -18.49 -9.33 47.77
CA GLY A 286 -19.32 -8.27 48.34
C GLY A 286 -19.36 -8.30 49.88
N LYS A 287 -19.96 -7.29 50.49
CA LYS A 287 -20.12 -7.19 51.97
C LYS A 287 -20.89 -8.36 52.59
N ASN A 288 -21.73 -9.03 51.80
CA ASN A 288 -22.49 -10.22 52.16
C ASN A 288 -21.70 -11.54 51.95
N ASN A 289 -20.39 -11.47 51.69
CA ASN A 289 -19.52 -12.62 51.41
C ASN A 289 -19.89 -13.42 50.14
N VAL A 290 -20.75 -12.86 49.27
CA VAL A 290 -21.10 -13.42 47.95
C VAL A 290 -20.07 -12.98 46.92
N THR A 291 -19.73 -13.85 45.98
CA THR A 291 -18.81 -13.56 44.88
C THR A 291 -19.55 -12.97 43.68
N TYR A 292 -19.01 -11.88 43.15
CA TYR A 292 -19.53 -11.14 42.01
C TYR A 292 -18.45 -11.00 40.93
N ASN A 293 -18.90 -10.81 39.68
CA ASN A 293 -18.04 -10.42 38.57
C ASN A 293 -18.38 -9.00 38.12
N LYS A 294 -17.37 -8.16 37.92
CA LYS A 294 -17.52 -6.82 37.38
C LYS A 294 -16.57 -6.60 36.21
N LYS A 295 -17.11 -6.07 35.12
CA LYS A 295 -16.32 -5.58 34.00
C LYS A 295 -15.70 -4.23 34.40
N CYS A 296 -14.37 -4.19 34.49
CA CYS A 296 -13.59 -3.01 34.78
C CYS A 296 -13.01 -2.47 33.48
N THR A 297 -13.46 -1.27 33.09
CA THR A 297 -13.16 -0.64 31.81
C THR A 297 -12.62 0.77 32.08
N PRO A 298 -11.37 1.07 31.66
CA PRO A 298 -10.83 2.42 31.74
C PRO A 298 -11.69 3.44 30.99
N ARG A 299 -11.69 4.68 31.46
CA ARG A 299 -12.35 5.81 30.79
C ARG A 299 -11.33 6.60 29.97
N PRO A 300 -11.76 7.39 28.96
CA PRO A 300 -10.84 8.24 28.20
C PRO A 300 -9.98 9.16 29.07
N LYS A 301 -10.53 9.67 30.18
CA LYS A 301 -9.79 10.53 31.13
C LYS A 301 -8.75 9.80 31.99
N ASP A 302 -8.83 8.48 32.04
CA ASP A 302 -7.87 7.61 32.74
C ASP A 302 -6.65 7.31 31.84
N ILE A 303 -6.62 7.85 30.61
CA ILE A 303 -5.56 7.65 29.62
C ILE A 303 -4.84 8.98 29.38
N THR A 304 -3.52 8.99 29.60
CA THR A 304 -2.66 10.13 29.30
C THR A 304 -1.83 9.83 28.05
N ILE A 305 -1.93 10.67 27.02
CA ILE A 305 -1.15 10.53 25.79
C ILE A 305 0.08 11.43 25.90
N HIS A 306 1.27 10.83 25.80
CA HIS A 306 2.56 11.54 25.89
C HIS A 306 3.09 11.97 24.54
N ASP A 307 2.86 11.14 23.52
CA ASP A 307 3.32 11.39 22.15
C ASP A 307 2.30 10.81 21.17
N CYS A 308 2.02 11.55 20.10
CA CYS A 308 1.20 11.07 19.00
C CYS A 308 1.70 11.64 17.68
N ARG A 309 1.86 10.78 16.67
CA ARG A 309 2.49 11.15 15.39
C ARG A 309 1.80 10.48 14.21
N SER A 310 1.48 11.30 13.21
CA SER A 310 1.09 10.83 11.88
C SER A 310 2.35 10.54 11.06
N LEU A 311 2.61 9.27 10.75
CA LEU A 311 3.81 8.81 10.05
C LEU A 311 3.44 7.90 8.86
N TYR A 312 4.46 7.51 8.11
CA TYR A 312 4.38 6.47 7.09
C TYR A 312 5.38 5.35 7.36
N TYR A 313 5.23 4.22 6.69
CA TYR A 313 6.31 3.24 6.50
C TYR A 313 6.37 2.80 5.02
N PRO A 314 7.55 2.50 4.48
CA PRO A 314 7.69 2.14 3.08
C PRO A 314 7.51 0.63 2.83
N GLU A 315 6.81 0.33 1.75
CA GLU A 315 6.86 -0.93 1.04
C GLU A 315 7.66 -0.76 -0.25
N TRP A 316 8.70 -1.56 -0.41
CA TRP A 316 9.51 -1.61 -1.63
C TRP A 316 9.05 -2.75 -2.51
N THR A 317 8.96 -2.49 -3.82
CA THR A 317 8.72 -3.51 -4.85
C THR A 317 9.76 -3.33 -5.96
N LEU A 318 10.49 -4.41 -6.24
CA LEU A 318 11.53 -4.46 -7.26
C LEU A 318 11.13 -5.43 -8.36
N ASN A 319 11.23 -4.96 -9.61
CA ASN A 319 11.17 -5.81 -10.79
C ASN A 319 12.60 -6.06 -11.29
N ILE A 320 13.04 -7.30 -11.21
CA ILE A 320 14.42 -7.70 -11.49
C ILE A 320 14.45 -8.51 -12.78
N LYS A 321 15.19 -8.02 -13.77
CA LYS A 321 15.44 -8.75 -15.02
C LYS A 321 16.55 -9.75 -14.82
N ALA A 322 16.33 -10.97 -15.31
CA ALA A 322 17.38 -11.94 -15.55
C ALA A 322 17.14 -12.58 -16.93
N LYS A 323 17.88 -12.10 -17.94
CA LYS A 323 17.68 -12.46 -19.36
C LYS A 323 16.24 -12.29 -19.83
N GLN A 324 15.50 -13.38 -20.02
CA GLN A 324 14.12 -13.38 -20.53
C GLN A 324 13.09 -13.43 -19.39
N LYS A 325 13.53 -13.56 -18.14
CA LYS A 325 12.68 -13.67 -16.96
C LYS A 325 12.70 -12.38 -16.15
N ASN A 326 11.56 -12.11 -15.53
CA ASN A 326 11.36 -11.02 -14.58
C ASN A 326 11.03 -11.65 -13.22
N TYR A 327 11.58 -11.10 -12.15
CA TYR A 327 11.34 -11.54 -10.79
C TYR A 327 10.85 -10.37 -9.96
N ILE A 328 9.77 -10.58 -9.20
CA ILE A 328 9.28 -9.59 -8.26
C ILE A 328 9.78 -9.96 -6.86
N VAL A 329 10.38 -8.96 -6.20
CA VAL A 329 10.71 -9.01 -4.79
C VAL A 329 10.06 -7.80 -4.13
N SER A 330 9.26 -8.03 -3.07
CA SER A 330 8.67 -6.95 -2.28
C SER A 330 8.78 -7.20 -0.79
N PHE A 331 8.94 -6.11 -0.03
CA PHE A 331 9.13 -6.13 1.40
C PHE A 331 8.81 -4.78 2.04
N LEU A 332 8.46 -4.81 3.32
CA LEU A 332 8.35 -3.64 4.17
C LEU A 332 9.72 -3.34 4.78
N GLU A 333 10.03 -2.07 5.00
CA GLU A 333 11.27 -1.65 5.67
C GLU A 333 11.00 -0.80 6.90
N SER A 334 11.88 -0.93 7.90
CA SER A 334 11.99 -0.02 9.05
C SER A 334 13.45 0.09 9.48
N ALA A 335 14.10 1.23 9.18
CA ALA A 335 15.50 1.53 9.49
C ALA A 335 16.50 0.41 9.12
N GLY A 336 16.33 -0.20 7.94
CA GLY A 336 17.18 -1.29 7.46
C GLY A 336 16.76 -2.70 7.90
N ASP A 337 15.79 -2.83 8.81
CA ASP A 337 15.10 -4.11 9.04
C ASP A 337 14.03 -4.32 7.97
N PHE A 338 13.75 -5.59 7.61
CA PHE A 338 12.80 -5.93 6.55
C PHE A 338 11.78 -7.02 6.93
N ILE A 339 10.53 -6.85 6.52
CA ILE A 339 9.53 -7.93 6.45
C ILE A 339 9.29 -8.29 4.98
N LYS A 340 9.60 -9.53 4.61
CA LYS A 340 9.42 -10.01 3.23
C LYS A 340 7.95 -10.29 2.93
N LEU A 341 7.42 -9.69 1.87
CA LEU A 341 6.06 -9.91 1.38
C LEU A 341 6.03 -10.89 0.21
N ARG A 342 6.92 -10.69 -0.78
CA ARG A 342 7.03 -11.54 -1.97
C ARG A 342 8.48 -11.73 -2.38
N ASN A 343 8.81 -12.92 -2.88
CA ASN A 343 10.14 -13.19 -3.41
C ASN A 343 10.13 -14.33 -4.43
N ASP A 344 10.04 -13.96 -5.70
CA ASP A 344 9.96 -14.91 -6.81
C ASP A 344 11.29 -15.67 -7.01
N THR A 345 12.41 -15.14 -6.52
CA THR A 345 13.75 -15.77 -6.65
C THR A 345 13.93 -16.99 -5.74
N LYS A 346 12.96 -17.24 -4.85
CA LYS A 346 12.92 -18.39 -3.95
C LYS A 346 11.95 -19.47 -4.42
N VAL A 347 11.46 -19.38 -5.66
CA VAL A 347 10.50 -20.33 -6.23
C VAL A 347 11.03 -20.87 -7.57
N CYS A 348 10.90 -22.17 -7.78
CA CYS A 348 11.28 -22.79 -9.05
C CYS A 348 10.35 -22.31 -10.17
N GLN A 349 10.90 -21.70 -11.22
CA GLN A 349 10.13 -21.21 -12.39
C GLN A 349 9.54 -22.32 -13.29
N ILE A 350 9.57 -23.58 -12.85
CA ILE A 350 9.03 -24.72 -13.61
C ILE A 350 7.98 -25.46 -12.80
N CYS A 351 8.30 -25.87 -11.57
CA CYS A 351 7.35 -26.59 -10.72
C CYS A 351 6.69 -25.75 -9.63
N ASN A 352 6.99 -24.45 -9.55
CA ASN A 352 6.46 -23.53 -8.56
C ASN A 352 6.72 -23.91 -7.08
N HIS A 353 7.64 -24.83 -6.82
CA HIS A 353 8.01 -25.21 -5.46
C HIS A 353 9.04 -24.24 -4.89
N LYS A 354 8.95 -23.97 -3.58
CA LYS A 354 9.90 -23.13 -2.85
C LYS A 354 11.29 -23.78 -2.81
N ILE A 355 12.34 -22.98 -3.00
CA ILE A 355 13.74 -23.38 -3.00
C ILE A 355 14.52 -22.48 -2.04
N GLU A 356 14.83 -22.99 -0.85
CA GLU A 356 15.60 -22.22 0.14
C GLU A 356 17.10 -22.20 -0.19
N LYS A 357 17.64 -23.34 -0.62
CA LYS A 357 19.06 -23.57 -0.92
C LYS A 357 19.23 -24.29 -2.26
N ASN A 358 20.44 -24.28 -2.83
CA ASN A 358 20.76 -24.95 -4.09
C ASN A 358 19.88 -24.51 -5.27
N ARG A 359 19.70 -23.20 -5.39
CA ARG A 359 19.03 -22.55 -6.53
C ARG A 359 20.00 -22.50 -7.70
N TRP A 360 19.51 -22.77 -8.91
CA TRP A 360 20.33 -22.76 -10.12
C TRP A 360 19.79 -21.76 -11.12
N TYR A 361 20.69 -21.06 -11.80
CA TYR A 361 20.36 -20.14 -12.87
C TYR A 361 20.47 -20.84 -14.24
N CYS A 362 19.42 -20.75 -15.04
CA CYS A 362 19.42 -21.21 -16.42
C CYS A 362 20.14 -20.19 -17.31
N THR A 363 21.28 -20.59 -17.88
CA THR A 363 22.09 -19.73 -18.75
C THR A 363 21.37 -19.28 -20.01
N TYR A 364 20.35 -20.00 -20.47
CA TYR A 364 19.60 -19.64 -21.67
C TYR A 364 18.54 -18.57 -21.41
N CYS A 365 17.50 -18.88 -20.63
CA CYS A 365 16.36 -17.97 -20.43
C CYS A 365 16.42 -17.12 -19.16
N GLY A 366 17.33 -17.41 -18.21
CA GLY A 366 17.44 -16.72 -16.93
C GLY A 366 16.51 -17.21 -15.81
N SER A 367 15.87 -18.37 -15.99
CA SER A 367 15.05 -19.00 -14.95
C SER A 367 15.85 -19.46 -13.74
N ILE A 368 15.35 -19.18 -12.53
CA ILE A 368 15.81 -19.78 -11.27
C ILE A 368 15.06 -21.09 -11.05
N ILE A 369 15.81 -22.18 -10.92
CA ILE A 369 15.27 -23.54 -10.91
C ILE A 369 15.87 -24.38 -9.79
N CYS A 370 15.13 -25.42 -9.39
CA CYS A 370 15.64 -26.44 -8.48
C CYS A 370 16.51 -27.46 -9.23
N LYS A 371 17.30 -28.24 -8.48
CA LYS A 371 18.20 -29.27 -9.04
C LYS A 371 17.49 -30.27 -9.97
N LYS A 372 16.23 -30.63 -9.72
CA LYS A 372 15.48 -31.58 -10.57
C LYS A 372 15.26 -31.06 -12.00
N HIS A 373 15.08 -29.75 -12.14
CA HIS A 373 14.84 -29.09 -13.41
C HIS A 373 16.12 -28.58 -14.09
N LEU A 374 17.28 -28.75 -13.45
CA LEU A 374 18.58 -28.45 -14.04
C LEU A 374 18.98 -29.55 -15.03
N LYS A 375 19.40 -29.13 -16.22
CA LYS A 375 20.05 -29.96 -17.24
C LYS A 375 21.40 -29.36 -17.61
N VAL A 376 22.32 -30.23 -17.98
CA VAL A 376 23.67 -29.85 -18.43
C VAL A 376 23.79 -30.29 -19.89
N THR A 377 24.10 -29.36 -20.79
CA THR A 377 24.21 -29.70 -22.20
C THR A 377 25.40 -30.60 -22.48
N ARG A 378 25.27 -31.47 -23.48
CA ARG A 378 26.29 -32.48 -23.76
C ARG A 378 27.57 -31.86 -24.30
N LEU A 379 27.46 -30.91 -25.24
CA LEU A 379 28.60 -30.33 -25.95
C LEU A 379 29.18 -29.16 -25.15
N ARG A 380 28.41 -28.11 -24.87
CA ARG A 380 28.89 -26.89 -24.21
C ARG A 380 28.98 -26.96 -22.68
N LYS A 381 28.44 -28.02 -22.06
CA LYS A 381 28.32 -28.15 -20.59
C LYS A 381 27.55 -26.99 -19.94
N ALA A 382 26.69 -26.31 -20.71
CA ALA A 382 25.89 -25.21 -20.24
C ALA A 382 24.78 -25.72 -19.31
N ARG A 383 24.44 -24.92 -18.30
CA ARG A 383 23.46 -25.27 -17.27
C ARG A 383 22.14 -24.58 -17.58
N ILE A 384 21.18 -25.35 -18.07
CA ILE A 384 19.89 -24.86 -18.55
C ILE A 384 18.73 -25.53 -17.83
N CYS A 385 17.53 -24.96 -17.96
CA CYS A 385 16.32 -25.56 -17.43
C CYS A 385 15.72 -26.59 -18.40
N THR A 386 14.88 -27.50 -17.89
CA THR A 386 14.19 -28.51 -18.72
C THR A 386 13.42 -27.92 -19.90
N ASN A 387 12.81 -26.75 -19.72
CA ASN A 387 12.03 -26.11 -20.78
C ASN A 387 12.90 -25.52 -21.90
N CYS A 388 14.20 -25.31 -21.65
CA CYS A 388 15.14 -24.81 -22.64
C CYS A 388 16.03 -25.92 -23.19
N SER A 389 15.89 -27.14 -22.69
CA SER A 389 16.71 -28.27 -23.13
C SER A 389 16.00 -29.05 -24.21
N ILE A 390 16.62 -29.17 -25.38
CA ILE A 390 16.27 -30.17 -26.39
C ILE A 390 16.87 -31.50 -25.93
N THR A 391 16.08 -32.57 -25.97
CA THR A 391 16.50 -33.90 -25.49
C THR A 391 16.58 -34.89 -26.64
N LYS A 392 17.70 -35.60 -26.76
CA LYS A 392 17.86 -36.74 -27.70
C LYS A 392 18.59 -37.89 -27.05
N SER A 393 18.24 -39.12 -27.42
CA SER A 393 18.88 -40.33 -26.91
C SER A 393 20.07 -40.74 -27.77
N PHE A 394 21.20 -41.02 -27.13
CA PHE A 394 22.40 -41.58 -27.77
C PHE A 394 22.79 -42.84 -27.01
N PHE A 395 22.77 -43.98 -27.70
CA PHE A 395 23.01 -45.29 -27.11
C PHE A 395 22.12 -45.57 -25.87
N GLY A 396 20.86 -45.13 -25.90
CA GLY A 396 19.89 -45.27 -24.81
C GLY A 396 19.99 -44.22 -23.71
N ALA A 397 21.05 -43.40 -23.67
CA ALA A 397 21.21 -42.35 -22.68
C ALA A 397 20.65 -41.00 -23.19
N LYS A 398 19.80 -40.37 -22.38
CA LYS A 398 19.27 -39.02 -22.67
C LYS A 398 20.39 -37.98 -22.57
N LYS A 399 20.56 -37.19 -23.63
CA LYS A 399 21.47 -36.04 -23.72
C LYS A 399 20.66 -34.78 -23.99
N TYR A 400 21.21 -33.65 -23.54
CA TYR A 400 20.55 -32.35 -23.56
C TYR A 400 21.33 -31.34 -24.39
N PHE A 401 20.63 -30.43 -25.05
CA PHE A 401 21.19 -29.42 -25.94
C PHE A 401 20.43 -28.09 -25.77
N GLU A 402 21.13 -26.97 -25.95
CA GLU A 402 20.63 -25.60 -25.88
C GLU A 402 19.91 -25.15 -27.17
N SER A 403 20.25 -25.75 -28.31
CA SER A 403 19.65 -25.41 -29.62
C SER A 403 19.66 -26.60 -30.59
N ASN A 404 18.84 -26.51 -31.64
CA ASN A 404 18.84 -27.50 -32.73
C ASN A 404 20.21 -27.55 -33.44
N GLU A 405 20.89 -26.40 -33.56
CA GLU A 405 22.25 -26.30 -34.10
C GLU A 405 23.29 -27.06 -33.25
N GLU A 406 23.23 -26.93 -31.91
CA GLU A 406 24.13 -27.70 -31.02
C GLU A 406 23.85 -29.21 -31.15
N LEU A 407 22.57 -29.58 -31.25
CA LEU A 407 22.16 -30.96 -31.45
C LEU A 407 22.65 -31.51 -32.80
N GLU A 408 22.53 -30.75 -33.88
CA GLU A 408 22.97 -31.14 -35.22
C GLU A 408 24.50 -31.29 -35.27
N THR A 409 25.22 -30.31 -34.72
CA THR A 409 26.68 -30.38 -34.55
C THR A 409 27.09 -31.66 -33.83
N PHE A 410 26.41 -32.00 -32.74
CA PHE A 410 26.70 -33.22 -32.00
C PHE A 410 26.27 -34.49 -32.74
N ASN A 411 25.19 -34.47 -33.52
CA ASN A 411 24.79 -35.61 -34.36
C ASN A 411 25.86 -35.92 -35.41
N ASN A 412 26.39 -34.90 -36.08
CA ASN A 412 27.43 -35.05 -37.10
C ASN A 412 28.73 -35.60 -36.48
N TYR A 413 29.13 -35.03 -35.34
CA TYR A 413 30.24 -35.57 -34.55
C TYR A 413 30.00 -37.02 -34.14
N TYR A 414 28.85 -37.34 -33.54
CA TYR A 414 28.52 -38.67 -33.07
C TYR A 414 28.46 -39.69 -34.22
N ALA A 415 27.93 -39.32 -35.39
CA ALA A 415 27.88 -40.19 -36.57
C ALA A 415 29.29 -40.61 -37.01
N SER A 416 30.25 -39.69 -36.95
CA SER A 416 31.66 -39.93 -37.30
C SER A 416 32.42 -40.83 -36.33
N LEU A 417 31.86 -41.11 -35.13
CA LEU A 417 32.55 -41.91 -34.12
C LEU A 417 32.52 -43.42 -34.42
N PRO A 418 33.60 -44.14 -34.11
CA PRO A 418 33.59 -45.61 -34.11
C PRO A 418 32.66 -46.15 -33.02
N LEU A 419 32.16 -47.38 -33.21
CA LEU A 419 31.12 -47.97 -32.35
C LEU A 419 31.48 -47.94 -30.87
N TYR A 420 32.71 -48.29 -30.49
CA TYR A 420 33.13 -48.27 -29.09
C TYR A 420 32.96 -46.89 -28.46
N LYS A 421 33.35 -45.79 -29.15
CA LYS A 421 33.16 -44.41 -28.67
C LYS A 421 31.69 -44.00 -28.59
N LYS A 422 30.82 -44.55 -29.43
CA LYS A 422 29.36 -44.34 -29.35
C LYS A 422 28.78 -44.93 -28.06
N ILE A 423 29.25 -46.12 -27.64
CA ILE A 423 28.85 -46.78 -26.39
C ILE A 423 29.18 -45.91 -25.17
N TRP A 424 30.31 -45.20 -25.20
CA TRP A 424 30.74 -44.29 -24.11
C TRP A 424 29.74 -43.17 -23.80
N GLU A 425 28.80 -42.85 -24.68
CA GLU A 425 27.74 -41.91 -24.36
C GLU A 425 26.74 -42.45 -23.32
N ASN A 426 26.65 -43.76 -23.13
CA ASN A 426 25.87 -44.36 -22.05
C ASN A 426 26.79 -44.91 -20.96
N SER A 427 27.19 -44.05 -20.03
CA SER A 427 28.09 -44.42 -18.93
C SER A 427 27.55 -45.58 -18.10
N TYR A 428 26.24 -45.65 -17.85
CA TYR A 428 25.63 -46.76 -17.10
C TYR A 428 25.79 -48.09 -17.83
N LEU A 429 25.60 -48.09 -19.15
CA LEU A 429 25.80 -49.28 -19.95
C LEU A 429 27.26 -49.69 -20.02
N VAL A 430 28.19 -48.73 -20.17
CA VAL A 430 29.64 -49.01 -20.09
C VAL A 430 29.99 -49.65 -18.75
N TYR A 431 29.55 -49.08 -17.64
CA TYR A 431 29.80 -49.64 -16.31
C TYR A 431 29.20 -51.04 -16.17
N SER A 432 27.99 -51.27 -16.70
CA SER A 432 27.35 -52.58 -16.65
C SER A 432 28.14 -53.63 -17.46
N ILE A 433 28.61 -53.26 -18.66
CA ILE A 433 29.43 -54.13 -19.50
C ILE A 433 30.75 -54.47 -18.79
N VAL A 434 31.46 -53.44 -18.26
CA VAL A 434 32.72 -53.64 -17.54
C VAL A 434 32.53 -54.53 -16.31
N PHE A 435 31.45 -54.31 -15.55
CA PHE A 435 31.12 -55.12 -14.37
C PHE A 435 30.85 -56.58 -14.73
N ILE A 436 30.09 -56.83 -15.80
CA ILE A 436 29.82 -58.20 -16.29
C ILE A 436 31.12 -58.88 -16.75
N ILE A 437 32.01 -58.16 -17.44
CA ILE A 437 33.32 -58.70 -17.87
C ILE A 437 34.18 -59.07 -16.65
N ILE A 438 34.25 -58.19 -15.64
CA ILE A 438 35.01 -58.47 -14.40
C ILE A 438 34.46 -59.71 -13.70
N ILE A 439 33.13 -59.84 -13.59
CA ILE A 439 32.49 -61.03 -13.01
C ILE A 439 32.82 -62.28 -13.84
N GLY A 440 32.71 -62.21 -15.17
CA GLY A 440 33.01 -63.33 -16.05
C GLY A 440 34.46 -63.79 -15.93
N LEU A 441 35.40 -62.86 -15.89
CA LEU A 441 36.83 -63.17 -15.68
C LEU A 441 37.07 -63.77 -14.30
N TYR A 442 36.43 -63.25 -13.25
CA TYR A 442 36.53 -63.80 -11.90
C TYR A 442 36.10 -65.28 -11.86
N PHE A 443 34.99 -65.64 -12.52
CA PHE A 443 34.54 -67.03 -12.63
C PHE A 443 35.43 -67.90 -13.54
N LEU A 444 36.10 -67.33 -14.54
CA LEU A 444 37.05 -68.06 -15.40
C LEU A 444 38.39 -68.36 -14.71
N PHE A 445 38.80 -67.57 -13.71
CA PHE A 445 40.05 -67.75 -12.97
C PHE A 445 39.88 -68.45 -11.60
N LEU A 446 38.65 -68.80 -11.22
CA LEU A 446 38.34 -69.60 -10.02
C LEU A 446 38.10 -71.08 -10.31
N ASN A 447 37.95 -71.44 -11.58
CA ASN A 447 38.12 -72.80 -12.09
C ASN A 447 39.54 -72.95 -12.63
#